data_AF-A0A8T0XN59-F1
#
_entry.id   AF-A0A8T0XN59-F1
#
_cell.length_a   1.000
_cell.length_b   1.000
_cell.length_c   1.000
_cell.angle_alpha   90.00
_cell.angle_beta   90.00
_cell.angle_gamma   90.00
#
_symmetry.space_group_name_H-M   'P 1'
#
loop_
_entity.id
_entity.type
_entity.pdbx_description
1 polymer ?
#
loop_
_entity_poly.entity_id
_entity_poly.type
_entity_poly.pdbx_seq_one_letter_code
_entity_poly.pdbx_strand_id
1 'polypeptide(L)'
;DGKCHKTDTSKSYRATRSADNSATIKTYTDAVCSTGVVVSTVSAADGTSNACATDTKVYGAGTTPLYLTSTMNYDTNANTCKSGLPSFVTTTVSAVDACSATTVCATQAAPYTGTSCSSTLTYKDDMAAAFGVNPYVIMETYTAGQLCAAAQLSGITTYLADGKCHKTDTAKSYR
;
A
#
# COMPACT_ATOMS: atom_id res chain seq x y z
N ASP A 1 -4.17 -8.78 7.22
CA ASP A 1 -3.45 -7.74 6.45
C ASP A 1 -2.93 -8.28 5.12
N GLY A 2 -3.04 -9.58 4.81
CA GLY A 2 -2.50 -10.17 3.59
C GLY A 2 -0.99 -10.45 3.63
N LYS A 3 -0.27 -10.00 4.67
CA LYS A 3 1.16 -10.34 4.86
C LYS A 3 1.33 -11.79 5.24
N CYS A 4 2.54 -12.28 5.07
CA CYS A 4 2.92 -13.59 5.58
C CYS A 4 3.14 -13.52 7.09
N HIS A 5 2.42 -14.37 7.82
CA HIS A 5 2.55 -14.51 9.27
C HIS A 5 2.94 -15.93 9.61
N LYS A 6 3.97 -16.10 10.44
CA LYS A 6 4.37 -17.42 10.92
C LYS A 6 3.34 -17.94 11.93
N THR A 7 2.97 -19.21 11.80
CA THR A 7 2.26 -19.92 12.87
C THR A 7 3.23 -20.70 13.75
N ASP A 8 4.38 -21.10 13.19
CA ASP A 8 5.50 -21.73 13.90
C ASP A 8 6.82 -21.52 13.13
N THR A 9 7.88 -22.26 13.47
CA THR A 9 9.20 -22.15 12.81
C THR A 9 9.21 -22.61 11.36
N SER A 10 8.21 -23.40 10.95
CA SER A 10 8.10 -24.11 9.69
C SER A 10 6.81 -23.84 8.92
N LYS A 11 5.83 -23.15 9.51
CA LYS A 11 4.52 -22.92 8.89
C LYS A 11 4.13 -21.45 8.95
N SER A 12 3.27 -21.06 8.02
CA SER A 12 2.80 -19.69 7.90
C SER A 12 1.41 -19.61 7.30
N TYR A 13 0.84 -18.42 7.33
CA TYR A 13 -0.46 -18.13 6.74
C TYR A 13 -0.52 -16.71 6.18
N ARG A 14 -1.47 -16.50 5.26
CA ARG A 14 -1.94 -15.19 4.81
C ARG A 14 -3.45 -15.15 4.96
N ALA A 15 -3.98 -14.04 5.46
CA ALA A 15 -5.43 -13.82 5.55
C ALA A 15 -5.80 -12.47 4.95
N THR A 16 -6.84 -12.48 4.12
CA THR A 16 -7.41 -11.30 3.46
C THR A 16 -8.91 -11.24 3.71
N ARG A 17 -9.45 -10.03 3.87
CA ARG A 17 -10.88 -9.75 4.08
C ARG A 17 -11.28 -8.55 3.23
N SER A 18 -12.35 -8.71 2.47
CA SER A 18 -12.92 -7.72 1.57
C SER A 18 -14.01 -6.90 2.25
N ALA A 19 -14.41 -5.80 1.63
CA ALA A 19 -15.46 -4.91 2.15
C ALA A 19 -16.85 -5.55 2.16
N ASP A 20 -17.10 -6.52 1.29
CA ASP A 20 -18.34 -7.32 1.25
C ASP A 20 -18.37 -8.44 2.30
N ASN A 21 -17.39 -8.48 3.21
CA ASN A 21 -17.17 -9.51 4.23
C ASN A 21 -16.71 -10.87 3.70
N SER A 22 -16.47 -11.03 2.39
CA SER A 22 -15.76 -12.20 1.88
C SER A 22 -14.32 -12.22 2.40
N ALA A 23 -13.75 -13.41 2.53
CA ALA A 23 -12.39 -13.57 3.02
C ALA A 23 -11.68 -14.76 2.38
N THR A 24 -10.36 -14.73 2.43
CA THR A 24 -9.51 -15.87 2.05
C THR A 24 -8.46 -16.08 3.12
N ILE A 25 -8.34 -17.33 3.57
CA ILE A 25 -7.30 -17.79 4.48
C ILE A 25 -6.44 -18.77 3.69
N LYS A 26 -5.13 -18.51 3.61
CA LYS A 26 -4.16 -19.39 2.98
C LYS A 26 -3.18 -19.88 4.04
N THR A 27 -3.05 -21.17 4.24
CA THR A 27 -2.02 -21.76 5.11
C THR A 27 -0.93 -22.39 4.25
N TYR A 28 0.29 -22.43 4.76
CA TYR A 28 1.48 -22.89 4.05
C TYR A 28 2.28 -23.84 4.93
N THR A 29 2.99 -24.77 4.29
CA THR A 29 3.88 -25.73 4.97
C THR A 29 5.32 -25.21 5.14
N ASP A 30 5.57 -23.95 4.76
CA ASP A 30 6.82 -23.24 5.06
C ASP A 30 6.53 -21.97 5.88
N ALA A 31 7.59 -21.33 6.39
CA ALA A 31 7.51 -20.13 7.22
C ALA A 31 7.54 -18.79 6.42
N VAL A 32 7.47 -18.85 5.10
CA VAL A 32 7.65 -17.71 4.17
C VAL A 32 6.53 -17.60 3.12
N CYS A 33 5.42 -18.31 3.32
CA CYS A 33 4.24 -18.32 2.49
C CYS A 33 4.50 -18.61 1.00
N SER A 34 5.31 -19.63 0.70
CA SER A 34 5.73 -19.96 -0.68
C SER A 34 5.21 -21.31 -1.20
N THR A 35 5.09 -22.31 -0.34
CA THR A 35 4.88 -23.72 -0.70
C THR A 35 3.80 -24.38 0.15
N GLY A 36 3.23 -25.49 -0.36
CA GLY A 36 2.22 -26.27 0.35
C GLY A 36 0.95 -25.50 0.69
N VAL A 37 0.51 -24.63 -0.23
CA VAL A 37 -0.63 -23.74 0.03
C VAL A 37 -1.95 -24.51 0.08
N VAL A 38 -2.72 -24.29 1.15
CA VAL A 38 -4.12 -24.69 1.26
C VAL A 38 -4.96 -23.42 1.38
N VAL A 39 -6.00 -23.31 0.56
CA VAL A 39 -6.86 -22.11 0.48
C VAL A 39 -8.24 -22.42 1.03
N SER A 40 -8.65 -21.66 2.05
CA SER A 40 -10.02 -21.63 2.57
C SER A 40 -10.67 -20.31 2.17
N THR A 41 -11.73 -20.39 1.38
CA THR A 41 -12.53 -19.22 0.94
C THR A 41 -13.77 -19.07 1.80
N VAL A 42 -14.12 -17.83 2.12
CA VAL A 42 -15.31 -17.47 2.88
C VAL A 42 -16.15 -16.58 1.97
N SER A 43 -17.37 -17.02 1.69
CA SER A 43 -18.30 -16.22 0.89
C SER A 43 -18.73 -14.96 1.66
N ALA A 44 -19.20 -13.93 0.96
CA ALA A 44 -19.77 -12.74 1.59
C ALA A 44 -20.93 -13.10 2.54
N ALA A 45 -21.79 -14.05 2.13
CA ALA A 45 -22.92 -14.51 2.92
C ALA A 45 -22.47 -15.16 4.25
N ASP A 46 -21.46 -16.03 4.20
CA ASP A 46 -20.93 -16.69 5.39
C ASP A 46 -20.26 -15.68 6.32
N GLY A 47 -19.46 -14.77 5.77
CA GLY A 47 -18.79 -13.70 6.52
C GLY A 47 -19.74 -12.67 7.14
N THR A 48 -20.99 -12.59 6.66
CA THR A 48 -22.04 -11.74 7.24
C THR A 48 -22.91 -12.50 8.25
N SER A 49 -23.27 -13.76 7.97
CA SER A 49 -24.18 -14.52 8.84
C SER A 49 -23.60 -14.76 10.23
N ASN A 50 -22.26 -14.92 10.33
CA ASN A 50 -21.56 -15.31 11.56
C ASN A 50 -22.21 -16.53 12.23
N ALA A 51 -22.80 -17.43 11.44
CA ALA A 51 -23.41 -18.67 11.91
C ALA A 51 -22.36 -19.79 12.02
N CYS A 52 -22.62 -20.77 12.88
CA CYS A 52 -21.85 -22.01 12.86
C CYS A 52 -22.36 -22.88 11.72
N ALA A 53 -21.46 -23.29 10.83
CA ALA A 53 -21.69 -24.36 9.87
C ALA A 53 -20.78 -25.52 10.27
N THR A 54 -21.38 -26.68 10.55
CA THR A 54 -20.70 -27.82 11.20
C THR A 54 -19.96 -27.36 12.47
N ASP A 55 -18.64 -27.46 12.49
CA ASP A 55 -17.78 -27.11 13.62
C ASP A 55 -17.04 -25.78 13.41
N THR A 56 -17.35 -25.04 12.34
CA THR A 56 -16.65 -23.81 11.97
C THR A 56 -17.57 -22.60 11.99
N LYS A 57 -17.08 -21.52 12.57
CA LYS A 57 -17.71 -20.19 12.52
C LYS A 57 -16.65 -19.18 12.16
N VAL A 58 -16.90 -18.40 11.11
CA VAL A 58 -15.99 -17.34 10.66
C VAL A 58 -16.63 -15.98 10.91
N TYR A 59 -15.86 -15.08 11.50
CA TYR A 59 -16.25 -13.70 11.76
C TYR A 59 -14.99 -12.83 11.83
N GLY A 60 -15.17 -11.51 11.72
CA GLY A 60 -14.06 -10.56 11.77
C GLY A 60 -14.51 -9.14 11.46
N ALA A 61 -13.56 -8.21 11.53
CA ALA A 61 -13.81 -6.79 11.27
C ALA A 61 -12.72 -6.18 10.40
N GLY A 62 -13.02 -5.01 9.84
CA GLY A 62 -12.11 -4.26 8.98
C GLY A 62 -11.91 -4.88 7.59
N THR A 63 -11.16 -4.19 6.75
CA THR A 63 -10.78 -4.63 5.41
C THR A 63 -9.27 -4.77 5.34
N THR A 64 -8.80 -5.70 4.52
CA THR A 64 -7.37 -5.76 4.24
C THR A 64 -6.98 -4.56 3.38
N PRO A 65 -5.98 -3.75 3.80
CA PRO A 65 -5.58 -2.58 3.03
C PRO A 65 -4.90 -3.00 1.72
N LEU A 66 -4.85 -2.07 0.77
CA LEU A 66 -4.03 -2.22 -0.43
C LEU A 66 -2.58 -1.87 -0.09
N TYR A 67 -1.65 -2.58 -0.70
CA TYR A 67 -0.23 -2.29 -0.59
C TYR A 67 0.16 -1.23 -1.61
N LEU A 68 1.03 -0.32 -1.19
CA LEU A 68 1.39 0.86 -1.95
C LEU A 68 2.91 0.92 -2.13
N THR A 69 3.32 1.24 -3.35
CA THR A 69 4.69 1.60 -3.69
C THR A 69 4.69 3.06 -4.08
N SER A 70 5.40 3.89 -3.32
CA SER A 70 5.50 5.32 -3.53
C SER A 70 6.88 5.70 -4.05
N THR A 71 6.93 6.41 -5.16
CA THR A 71 8.12 7.11 -5.66
C THR A 71 8.10 8.53 -5.10
N MET A 72 9.05 8.80 -4.19
CA MET A 72 9.25 10.09 -3.54
C MET A 72 10.23 10.91 -4.37
N ASN A 73 9.82 12.07 -4.88
CA ASN A 73 10.68 13.00 -5.59
C ASN A 73 11.21 14.09 -4.65
N TYR A 74 12.50 14.34 -4.75
CA TYR A 74 13.22 15.35 -4.00
C TYR A 74 13.97 16.29 -4.94
N ASP A 75 14.00 17.58 -4.59
CA ASP A 75 14.74 18.59 -5.35
C ASP A 75 16.27 18.47 -5.12
N THR A 76 16.68 17.82 -4.02
CA THR A 76 18.08 17.56 -3.66
C THR A 76 18.31 16.09 -3.28
N ASN A 77 19.55 15.62 -3.31
CA ASN A 77 19.92 14.25 -2.91
C ASN A 77 20.18 14.09 -1.40
N ALA A 78 19.72 15.04 -0.59
CA ALA A 78 19.86 14.97 0.86
C ALA A 78 19.25 13.67 1.42
N ASN A 79 19.84 13.15 2.50
CA ASN A 79 19.41 11.91 3.16
C ASN A 79 19.22 10.71 2.22
N THR A 80 19.99 10.67 1.13
CA THR A 80 20.00 9.55 0.16
C THR A 80 18.60 9.18 -0.36
N CYS A 81 17.72 10.18 -0.53
CA CYS A 81 16.33 10.00 -0.96
C CYS A 81 15.50 9.06 -0.07
N LYS A 82 15.91 8.89 1.20
CA LYS A 82 15.21 8.10 2.21
C LYS A 82 14.26 8.94 3.05
N SER A 83 14.57 10.22 3.25
CA SER A 83 13.81 11.13 4.11
C SER A 83 14.05 12.60 3.75
N GLY A 84 13.25 13.49 4.33
CA GLY A 84 13.21 14.92 3.99
C GLY A 84 11.88 15.28 3.36
N LEU A 85 11.71 16.57 3.03
CA LEU A 85 10.50 17.08 2.40
C LEU A 85 10.48 16.69 0.90
N PRO A 86 9.58 15.79 0.46
CA PRO A 86 9.40 15.55 -0.97
C PRO A 86 8.70 16.74 -1.62
N SER A 87 9.05 17.02 -2.87
CA SER A 87 8.30 17.98 -3.70
C SER A 87 7.10 17.31 -4.38
N PHE A 88 7.20 16.03 -4.71
CA PHE A 88 6.17 15.30 -5.42
C PHE A 88 6.22 13.81 -5.06
N VAL A 89 5.07 13.15 -4.98
CA VAL A 89 5.00 11.70 -4.73
C VAL A 89 4.02 11.08 -5.70
N THR A 90 4.45 10.02 -6.39
CA THR A 90 3.54 9.14 -7.14
C THR A 90 3.47 7.79 -6.45
N THR A 91 2.27 7.24 -6.35
CA THR A 91 2.01 5.99 -5.64
C THR A 91 1.15 5.09 -6.50
N THR A 92 1.54 3.82 -6.58
CA THR A 92 0.78 2.78 -7.27
C THR A 92 0.39 1.68 -6.31
N VAL A 93 -0.75 1.04 -6.56
CA VAL A 93 -1.11 -0.21 -5.86
C VAL A 93 -0.17 -1.32 -6.32
N SER A 94 0.38 -2.07 -5.36
CA SER A 94 1.30 -3.18 -5.61
C SER A 94 0.83 -4.46 -4.93
N ALA A 95 1.40 -5.59 -5.34
CA ALA A 95 1.19 -6.84 -4.65
C ALA A 95 1.82 -6.80 -3.24
N VAL A 96 1.24 -7.56 -2.31
CA VAL A 96 1.81 -7.70 -0.97
C VAL A 96 3.25 -8.20 -1.05
N ASP A 97 4.13 -7.63 -0.23
CA ASP A 97 5.56 -7.93 -0.14
C ASP A 97 6.38 -7.65 -1.43
N ALA A 98 5.77 -7.08 -2.50
CA ALA A 98 6.48 -6.77 -3.73
C ALA A 98 7.30 -5.47 -3.66
N CYS A 99 6.96 -4.57 -2.75
CA CYS A 99 7.66 -3.30 -2.59
C CYS A 99 8.99 -3.48 -1.84
N SER A 100 10.06 -2.92 -2.38
CA SER A 100 11.36 -2.77 -1.70
C SER A 100 11.73 -1.30 -1.59
N ALA A 101 11.90 -0.81 -0.36
CA ALA A 101 12.30 0.56 -0.12
C ALA A 101 13.76 0.78 -0.53
N THR A 102 14.06 1.93 -1.13
CA THR A 102 15.43 2.25 -1.54
C THR A 102 16.29 2.67 -0.35
N THR A 103 17.55 2.28 -0.38
CA THR A 103 18.57 2.74 0.58
C THR A 103 19.43 3.88 0.03
N VAL A 104 19.39 4.11 -1.28
CA VAL A 104 20.06 5.18 -2.02
C VAL A 104 19.11 5.78 -3.05
N CYS A 105 19.39 7.00 -3.52
CA CYS A 105 18.64 7.59 -4.62
C CYS A 105 18.70 6.68 -5.87
N ALA A 106 17.56 6.48 -6.53
CA ALA A 106 17.49 5.72 -7.77
C ALA A 106 17.99 6.53 -8.98
N THR A 107 17.92 7.86 -8.90
CA THR A 107 18.42 8.79 -9.91
C THR A 107 19.60 9.61 -9.39
N GLN A 108 20.49 9.99 -10.31
CA GLN A 108 21.73 10.74 -10.00
C GLN A 108 21.62 12.24 -10.29
N ALA A 109 20.43 12.73 -10.65
CA ALA A 109 20.14 14.13 -10.93
C ALA A 109 18.70 14.47 -10.54
N ALA A 110 18.42 15.75 -10.30
CA ALA A 110 17.08 16.21 -9.94
C ALA A 110 16.06 16.01 -11.08
N PRO A 111 14.82 15.57 -10.79
CA PRO A 111 14.35 15.17 -9.46
C PRO A 111 15.00 13.86 -8.99
N TYR A 112 15.53 13.89 -7.77
CA TYR A 112 16.10 12.73 -7.14
C TYR A 112 14.98 11.86 -6.60
N THR A 113 15.00 10.55 -6.83
CA THR A 113 13.89 9.67 -6.45
C THR A 113 14.28 8.61 -5.45
N GLY A 114 13.41 8.35 -4.48
CA GLY A 114 13.46 7.18 -3.60
C GLY A 114 12.15 6.40 -3.64
N THR A 115 12.20 5.13 -3.23
CA THR A 115 11.00 4.28 -3.08
C THR A 115 10.68 4.11 -1.61
N SER A 116 9.43 4.38 -1.23
CA SER A 116 8.87 4.03 0.08
C SER A 116 7.73 3.03 -0.07
N CYS A 117 7.62 2.13 0.91
CA CYS A 117 6.62 1.07 0.94
C CYS A 117 5.62 1.35 2.04
N SER A 118 4.34 1.30 1.70
CA SER A 118 3.24 1.67 2.60
C SER A 118 2.00 0.83 2.30
N SER A 119 0.87 1.19 2.90
CA SER A 119 -0.44 0.64 2.60
C SER A 119 -1.50 1.74 2.71
N THR A 120 -2.70 1.52 2.17
CA THR A 120 -3.81 2.48 2.32
C THR A 120 -4.22 2.72 3.77
N LEU A 121 -3.80 1.84 4.70
CA LEU A 121 -4.02 2.02 6.13
C LEU A 121 -3.15 3.12 6.74
N THR A 122 -1.88 3.21 6.33
CA THR A 122 -0.89 4.14 6.91
C THR A 122 -0.56 5.31 6.00
N TYR A 123 -0.99 5.29 4.74
CA TYR A 123 -0.59 6.25 3.72
C TYR A 123 -0.73 7.72 4.15
N LYS A 124 -1.86 8.07 4.78
CA LYS A 124 -2.10 9.45 5.23
C LYS A 124 -1.12 9.88 6.31
N ASP A 125 -0.83 9.00 7.26
CA ASP A 125 0.13 9.26 8.34
C ASP A 125 1.56 9.33 7.79
N ASP A 126 1.89 8.44 6.84
CA ASP A 126 3.20 8.42 6.16
C ASP A 126 3.44 9.72 5.37
N MET A 127 2.42 10.22 4.64
CA MET A 127 2.51 11.51 3.95
C MET A 127 2.55 12.68 4.94
N ALA A 128 1.74 12.67 5.99
CA ALA A 128 1.80 13.71 7.03
C ALA A 128 3.19 13.79 7.67
N ALA A 129 3.84 12.65 7.95
CA ALA A 129 5.19 12.60 8.46
C ALA A 129 6.23 13.11 7.44
N ALA A 130 6.09 12.74 6.16
CA ALA A 130 7.03 13.14 5.11
C ALA A 130 6.98 14.66 4.80
N PHE A 131 5.78 15.23 4.75
CA PHE A 131 5.59 16.66 4.48
C PHE A 131 5.70 17.55 5.73
N GLY A 132 5.52 16.98 6.93
CA GLY A 132 5.64 17.69 8.19
C GLY A 132 4.63 18.84 8.30
N VAL A 133 5.12 20.04 8.60
CA VAL A 133 4.28 21.25 8.74
C VAL A 133 3.88 21.88 7.38
N ASN A 134 4.42 21.36 6.28
CA ASN A 134 4.20 21.96 4.96
C ASN A 134 2.85 21.50 4.40
N PRO A 135 2.08 22.40 3.76
CA PRO A 135 0.82 22.02 3.13
C PRO A 135 1.07 21.11 1.92
N TYR A 136 0.20 20.13 1.72
CA TYR A 136 0.24 19.20 0.58
C TYR A 136 -1.16 18.77 0.18
N VAL A 137 -1.31 18.31 -1.06
CA VAL A 137 -2.58 17.81 -1.61
C VAL A 137 -2.41 16.37 -2.04
N ILE A 138 -3.28 15.48 -1.56
CA ILE A 138 -3.37 14.08 -2.00
C ILE A 138 -4.50 13.97 -3.03
N MET A 139 -4.19 13.43 -4.20
CA MET A 139 -5.15 13.11 -5.26
C MET A 139 -5.13 11.61 -5.53
N GLU A 140 -6.22 10.94 -5.21
CA GLU A 140 -6.42 9.52 -5.52
C GLU A 140 -7.11 9.37 -6.88
N THR A 141 -6.59 8.48 -7.72
CA THR A 141 -7.22 8.08 -8.98
C THR A 141 -7.83 6.70 -8.83
N TYR A 142 -9.03 6.54 -9.37
CA TYR A 142 -9.78 5.29 -9.34
C TYR A 142 -10.11 4.85 -10.77
N THR A 143 -10.36 3.56 -10.96
CA THR A 143 -10.90 3.05 -12.22
C THR A 143 -12.18 3.80 -12.60
N ALA A 144 -12.27 4.23 -13.86
CA ALA A 144 -13.39 5.03 -14.35
C ALA A 144 -14.74 4.32 -14.12
N GLY A 145 -15.74 5.08 -13.69
CA GLY A 145 -17.08 4.56 -13.39
C GLY A 145 -17.21 3.80 -12.06
N GLN A 146 -16.14 3.68 -11.28
CA GLN A 146 -16.16 2.91 -10.02
C GLN A 146 -16.45 3.73 -8.75
N LEU A 147 -16.87 5.01 -8.89
CA LEU A 147 -17.34 5.86 -7.79
C LEU A 147 -16.42 5.85 -6.55
N CYS A 148 -15.10 5.92 -6.77
CA CYS A 148 -14.10 5.88 -5.70
C CYS A 148 -14.17 4.63 -4.80
N ALA A 149 -14.64 3.49 -5.32
CA ALA A 149 -14.61 2.22 -4.61
C ALA A 149 -13.16 1.89 -4.20
N ALA A 150 -12.93 1.62 -2.92
CA ALA A 150 -11.58 1.42 -2.37
C ALA A 150 -10.79 0.32 -3.11
N ALA A 151 -11.45 -0.76 -3.54
CA ALA A 151 -10.84 -1.85 -4.29
C ALA A 151 -10.44 -1.46 -5.73
N GLN A 152 -10.87 -0.29 -6.20
CA GLN A 152 -10.66 0.25 -7.54
C GLN A 152 -9.68 1.42 -7.55
N LEU A 153 -8.97 1.66 -6.44
CA LEU A 153 -7.87 2.60 -6.39
C LEU A 153 -6.80 2.18 -7.39
N SER A 154 -6.45 3.06 -8.32
CA SER A 154 -5.46 2.80 -9.38
C SER A 154 -4.15 3.54 -9.16
N GLY A 155 -4.17 4.64 -8.41
CA GLY A 155 -2.98 5.42 -8.11
C GLY A 155 -3.26 6.55 -7.14
N ILE A 156 -2.20 7.11 -6.58
CA ILE A 156 -2.25 8.31 -5.74
C ILE A 156 -1.13 9.24 -6.18
N THR A 157 -1.41 10.52 -6.23
CA THR A 157 -0.40 11.56 -6.44
C THR A 157 -0.47 12.56 -5.30
N THR A 158 0.66 12.88 -4.69
CA THR A 158 0.74 13.87 -3.61
C THR A 158 1.66 15.01 -4.01
N TYR A 159 1.17 16.23 -3.88
CA TYR A 159 1.84 17.46 -4.31
C TYR A 159 2.21 18.33 -3.11
N LEU A 160 3.45 18.83 -3.06
CA LEU A 160 3.80 19.93 -2.17
C LEU A 160 3.06 21.19 -2.62
N ALA A 161 2.31 21.83 -1.71
CA ALA A 161 1.45 22.98 -2.02
C ALA A 161 2.08 24.30 -1.54
N ASP A 162 3.34 24.55 -1.90
CA ASP A 162 4.09 25.74 -1.47
C ASP A 162 4.05 26.91 -2.48
N GLY A 163 3.30 26.75 -3.57
CA GLY A 163 3.12 27.75 -4.64
C GLY A 163 4.29 27.89 -5.62
N LYS A 164 5.33 27.06 -5.48
CA LYS A 164 6.49 27.02 -6.38
C LYS A 164 6.29 26.00 -7.51
N CYS A 165 7.10 26.13 -8.54
CA CYS A 165 7.14 25.18 -9.64
C CYS A 165 8.10 24.04 -9.30
N HIS A 166 7.61 22.80 -9.27
CA HIS A 166 8.41 21.61 -8.99
C HIS A 166 8.44 20.67 -10.19
N LYS A 167 9.59 20.03 -10.43
CA LYS A 167 9.75 19.02 -11.47
C LYS A 167 9.13 17.70 -11.04
N THR A 168 8.30 17.12 -11.89
CA THR A 168 7.76 15.77 -11.70
C THR A 168 8.58 14.72 -12.46
N ASP A 169 9.22 15.12 -13.56
CA ASP A 169 10.23 14.35 -14.29
C ASP A 169 11.22 15.29 -15.02
N THR A 170 11.91 14.80 -16.05
CA THR A 170 12.89 15.57 -16.83
C THR A 170 12.27 16.61 -17.78
N ALA A 171 11.00 16.45 -18.14
CA ALA A 171 10.27 17.26 -19.13
C ALA A 171 8.98 17.89 -18.58
N LYS A 172 8.55 17.52 -17.37
CA LYS A 172 7.26 17.93 -16.78
C LYS A 172 7.46 18.56 -15.39
N SER A 173 6.52 19.45 -15.07
CA SER A 173 6.46 20.16 -13.80
C SER A 173 5.02 20.48 -13.43
N TYR A 174 4.80 20.89 -12.18
CA TYR A 174 3.53 21.43 -11.70
C TYR A 174 3.75 22.71 -10.89
N ARG A 175 2.69 23.49 -10.69
CA ARG A 175 2.62 24.65 -9.80
C ARG A 175 1.25 24.72 -9.13
#